data_AF-A0A959RP26-F1
#
_entry.id   AF-A0A959RP26-F1
#
_cell.length_a   1.000
_cell.length_b   1.000
_cell.length_c   1.000
_cell.angle_alpha   90.00
_cell.angle_beta   90.00
_cell.angle_gamma   90.00
#
_symmetry.space_group_name_H-M   'P 1'
#
loop_
_entity.id
_entity.type
_entity.pdbx_description
1 polymer ?
#
loop_
_entity_poly.entity_id
_entity_poly.type
_entity_poly.pdbx_seq_one_letter_code
_entity_poly.pdbx_strand_id
1 'polypeptide(L)'
;MKKILVLVSCLLSMCITLTAQTDTIAQRIVLIGDAGKLNDGRHPVVDAVREFIPLDKRTTILYLGDNLYKHGLPDPEASNFKSASAILDSQIAVAQNTKAKVIMIPGNHDWQNGNRAGYDAIVRQQLYVDFPIIKNVDAKFEPEDGCPGPVPIDLGNDVLLIIFDSQWWLQPYDKPGIESDCDCKTKDELVQKIKDIAMHNTDKLIIVADHHPFKSNGPHGGYFTLKQHIFPFTDMKENLYIPLPVLGSVYVIARSVFGATQDLSYPAYANMIKQVTAAISTSLAPNVIFVSGHEHNLQHIKEGKYNYIVSGGGSKETRISKHNSGKFNASEFGFAVLEISTHKNVNLKFYSVVDSFHQKYSAYLLNYAKPIIKPVDSTLTPVVLGNTELKFKDSVSMPASTTLPVVHGLKKYVMGENYRREWSTPVKMKVLNMREAKGGLKITGLGGGQQTRSLRLKDSTGKEWVLRGVNKNIGKALPEEFRGTAAEDFSPELNSAAHPYGAL
;
A
#
# COMPACT_ATOMS: atom_id res chain seq x y z
N MET A 1 -0.71 59.53 43.75
CA MET A 1 -0.50 58.06 43.95
C MET A 1 -1.75 57.22 43.67
N LYS A 2 -2.97 57.62 44.05
CA LYS A 2 -4.20 56.81 43.79
C LYS A 2 -4.61 56.67 42.30
N LYS A 3 -4.23 57.60 41.41
CA LYS A 3 -4.56 57.52 39.97
C LYS A 3 -3.62 56.61 39.15
N ILE A 4 -2.42 56.32 39.65
CA ILE A 4 -1.46 55.41 38.99
C ILE A 4 -1.80 53.95 39.31
N LEU A 5 -2.35 53.68 40.50
CA LEU A 5 -2.72 52.31 40.91
C LEU A 5 -3.89 51.73 40.08
N VAL A 6 -4.82 52.58 39.62
CA VAL A 6 -5.96 52.14 38.79
C VAL A 6 -5.52 51.83 37.36
N LEU A 7 -4.51 52.55 36.83
CA LEU A 7 -3.97 52.26 35.49
C LEU A 7 -3.18 50.94 35.47
N VAL A 8 -2.43 50.63 36.54
CA VAL A 8 -1.72 49.36 36.70
C VAL A 8 -2.70 48.20 36.91
N SER A 9 -3.81 48.42 37.62
CA SER A 9 -4.86 47.41 37.77
C SER A 9 -5.62 47.11 36.46
N CYS A 10 -5.79 48.09 35.56
CA CYS A 10 -6.37 47.86 34.24
C CYS A 10 -5.38 47.21 33.25
N LEU A 11 -4.08 47.39 33.44
CA LEU A 11 -3.05 46.69 32.65
C LEU A 11 -2.84 45.24 33.10
N LEU A 12 -3.08 44.90 34.37
CA LEU A 12 -3.05 43.51 34.87
C LEU A 12 -4.33 42.70 34.57
N SER A 13 -5.49 43.34 34.38
CA SER A 13 -6.71 42.66 33.92
C SER A 13 -6.78 42.48 32.40
N MET A 14 -5.82 43.06 31.67
CA MET A 14 -5.51 42.77 30.28
C MET A 14 -4.37 41.74 30.15
N CYS A 15 -4.20 40.86 31.16
CA CYS A 15 -3.61 39.55 30.92
C CYS A 15 -4.58 38.77 30.04
N ILE A 16 -4.47 39.01 28.74
CA ILE A 16 -4.99 38.17 27.67
C ILE A 16 -4.69 36.74 28.10
N THR A 17 -5.74 36.00 28.43
CA THR A 17 -5.74 34.56 28.36
C THR A 17 -5.41 34.23 26.90
N LEU A 18 -4.12 34.15 26.59
CA LEU A 18 -3.60 33.41 25.45
C LEU A 18 -4.12 32.00 25.70
N THR A 19 -5.31 31.73 25.17
CA THR A 19 -5.76 30.37 24.98
C THR A 19 -4.64 29.73 24.18
N ALA A 20 -3.92 28.80 24.81
CA ALA A 20 -2.93 28.00 24.12
C ALA A 20 -3.64 27.47 22.87
N GLN A 21 -3.10 27.81 21.69
CA GLN A 21 -3.65 27.40 20.42
C GLN A 21 -3.96 25.91 20.51
N THR A 22 -5.24 25.54 20.43
CA THR A 22 -5.65 24.14 20.54
C THR A 22 -4.83 23.35 19.54
N ASP A 23 -4.14 22.31 20.03
CA ASP A 23 -3.29 21.49 19.18
C ASP A 23 -4.13 20.98 18.01
N THR A 24 -3.77 21.44 16.82
CA THR A 24 -4.54 21.18 15.60
C THR A 24 -4.19 19.83 14.98
N ILE A 25 -3.27 19.06 15.56
CA ILE A 25 -2.83 17.79 15.00
C ILE A 25 -3.83 16.70 15.33
N ALA A 26 -4.41 16.12 14.28
CA ALA A 26 -5.31 14.97 14.34
C ALA A 26 -4.52 13.66 14.33
N GLN A 27 -3.51 13.55 13.47
CA GLN A 27 -2.65 12.38 13.34
C GLN A 27 -1.19 12.80 13.04
N ARG A 28 -0.25 12.04 13.60
CA ARG A 28 1.18 12.14 13.31
C ARG A 28 1.70 10.78 12.88
N ILE A 29 2.36 10.71 11.73
CA ILE A 29 2.89 9.47 11.19
C ILE A 29 4.39 9.66 10.99
N VAL A 30 5.19 8.97 11.80
CA VAL A 30 6.65 8.94 11.72
C VAL A 30 7.03 7.79 10.80
N LEU A 31 7.83 8.07 9.78
CA LEU A 31 8.20 7.13 8.72
C LEU A 31 9.69 6.80 8.84
N ILE A 32 10.03 5.52 9.08
CA ILE A 32 11.42 5.09 9.29
C ILE A 32 11.70 3.82 8.45
N GLY A 33 12.38 3.93 7.32
CA GLY A 33 12.87 2.78 6.56
C GLY A 33 14.29 2.41 6.95
N ASP A 34 14.70 1.18 6.65
CA ASP A 34 16.12 0.80 6.58
C ASP A 34 16.85 0.96 7.91
N ALA A 35 16.14 0.60 8.99
CA ALA A 35 16.56 0.73 10.39
C ALA A 35 17.33 -0.50 10.91
N GLY A 36 17.62 -1.48 10.04
CA GLY A 36 18.15 -2.79 10.44
C GLY A 36 19.61 -2.87 10.88
N LYS A 37 20.19 -1.79 11.42
CA LYS A 37 21.57 -1.76 11.94
C LYS A 37 21.73 -0.77 13.09
N LEU A 38 22.51 -1.15 14.11
CA LEU A 38 22.98 -0.24 15.16
C LEU A 38 24.30 0.45 14.75
N ASN A 39 24.47 1.70 15.17
CA ASN A 39 25.71 2.45 15.10
C ASN A 39 26.30 2.58 16.51
N ASP A 40 27.48 2.00 16.74
CA ASP A 40 28.15 1.96 18.05
C ASP A 40 27.23 1.53 19.22
N GLY A 41 26.38 0.52 18.96
CA GLY A 41 25.45 -0.05 19.93
C GLY A 41 24.16 0.75 20.16
N ARG A 42 23.95 1.86 19.42
CA ARG A 42 22.74 2.69 19.49
C ARG A 42 22.06 2.81 18.13
N HIS A 43 20.83 3.30 18.13
CA HIS A 43 20.11 3.61 16.90
C HIS A 43 19.80 5.11 16.86
N PRO A 44 20.64 5.96 16.23
CA PRO A 44 20.55 7.41 16.35
C PRO A 44 19.19 7.99 15.90
N VAL A 45 18.63 7.46 14.81
CA VAL A 45 17.30 7.88 14.31
C VAL A 45 16.18 7.53 15.31
N VAL A 46 16.19 6.32 15.86
CA VAL A 46 15.19 5.88 16.84
C VAL A 46 15.32 6.66 18.15
N ASP A 47 16.55 6.90 18.61
CA ASP A 47 16.82 7.73 19.78
C ASP A 47 16.27 9.16 19.57
N ALA A 48 16.51 9.76 18.41
CA ALA A 48 16.01 11.09 18.07
C ALA A 48 14.48 11.15 18.00
N VAL A 49 13.82 10.11 17.45
CA VAL A 49 12.36 10.03 17.45
C VAL A 49 11.83 10.00 18.88
N ARG A 50 12.43 9.18 19.74
CA ARG A 50 12.02 9.06 21.15
C ARG A 50 12.23 10.35 21.94
N GLU A 51 13.28 11.09 21.64
CA GLU A 51 13.63 12.32 22.34
C GLU A 51 12.84 13.54 21.87
N PHE A 52 12.65 13.70 20.55
CA PHE A 52 12.19 14.96 19.96
C PHE A 52 10.78 14.92 19.37
N ILE A 53 10.19 13.74 19.17
CA ILE A 53 8.84 13.61 18.58
C ILE A 53 7.81 13.30 19.68
N PRO A 54 6.66 14.01 19.74
CA PRO A 54 5.60 13.66 20.69
C PRO A 54 5.00 12.27 20.40
N LEU A 55 5.17 11.32 21.32
CA LEU A 55 4.71 9.94 21.22
C LEU A 55 3.38 9.70 21.96
N ASP A 56 2.35 10.47 21.58
CA ASP A 56 1.00 10.35 22.15
C ASP A 56 0.09 9.43 21.30
N LYS A 57 -1.18 9.31 21.70
CA LYS A 57 -2.18 8.44 21.05
C LYS A 57 -2.49 8.77 19.58
N ARG A 58 -2.02 9.92 19.08
CA ARG A 58 -2.17 10.36 17.69
C ARG A 58 -0.96 10.00 16.85
N THR A 59 0.08 9.44 17.45
CA THR A 59 1.35 9.15 16.79
C THR A 59 1.41 7.68 16.41
N THR A 60 1.63 7.42 15.13
CA THR A 60 1.98 6.11 14.59
C THR A 60 3.41 6.16 14.08
N ILE A 61 4.24 5.20 14.48
CA ILE A 61 5.59 4.99 13.97
C ILE A 61 5.52 3.82 13.00
N LEU A 62 5.71 4.12 11.72
CA LEU A 62 5.65 3.17 10.63
C LEU A 62 7.07 2.88 10.16
N TYR A 63 7.54 1.67 10.42
CA TYR A 63 8.78 1.17 9.84
C TYR A 63 8.52 0.67 8.42
N LEU A 64 9.32 1.15 7.46
CA LEU A 64 9.11 0.97 6.01
C LEU A 64 9.99 -0.13 5.41
N GLY A 65 10.20 -1.22 6.15
CA GLY A 65 10.99 -2.37 5.70
C GLY A 65 12.48 -2.26 5.94
N ASP A 66 13.15 -3.39 5.72
CA ASP A 66 14.56 -3.62 6.06
C ASP A 66 14.84 -3.35 7.54
N ASN A 67 13.97 -3.94 8.37
CA ASN A 67 14.07 -3.85 9.83
C ASN A 67 15.27 -4.64 10.37
N LEU A 68 15.81 -5.59 9.58
CA LEU A 68 17.04 -6.34 9.89
C LEU A 68 17.91 -6.59 8.65
N TYR A 69 19.20 -6.23 8.75
CA TYR A 69 20.20 -6.58 7.73
C TYR A 69 21.03 -7.82 8.10
N LYS A 70 21.47 -8.65 7.15
CA LYS A 70 21.04 -8.74 5.73
C LYS A 70 20.00 -9.84 5.49
N HIS A 71 19.73 -10.68 6.48
CA HIS A 71 19.01 -11.95 6.31
C HIS A 71 17.81 -12.09 7.26
N GLY A 72 17.16 -10.98 7.60
CA GLY A 72 16.04 -10.96 8.53
C GLY A 72 16.39 -11.53 9.90
N LEU A 73 15.35 -11.95 10.63
CA LEU A 73 15.53 -12.62 11.91
C LEU A 73 15.94 -14.10 11.69
N PRO A 74 17.11 -14.53 12.18
CA PRO A 74 17.56 -15.91 12.04
C PRO A 74 16.75 -16.84 12.96
N ASP A 75 17.02 -18.14 12.87
CA ASP A 75 16.48 -19.13 13.80
C ASP A 75 16.88 -18.79 15.26
N PRO A 76 16.00 -18.98 16.26
CA PRO A 76 16.32 -18.76 17.68
C PRO A 76 17.56 -19.51 18.19
N GLU A 77 17.89 -20.66 17.60
CA GLU A 77 19.08 -21.45 17.95
C GLU A 77 20.36 -20.93 17.27
N ALA A 78 20.25 -20.03 16.29
CA ALA A 78 21.39 -19.47 15.59
C ALA A 78 22.23 -18.57 16.51
N SER A 79 23.56 -18.66 16.38
CA SER A 79 24.50 -17.92 17.23
C SER A 79 24.36 -16.39 17.15
N ASN A 80 23.84 -15.87 16.03
CA ASN A 80 23.62 -14.45 15.81
C ASN A 80 22.19 -13.97 16.13
N PHE A 81 21.30 -14.83 16.64
CA PHE A 81 19.93 -14.46 16.98
C PHE A 81 19.86 -13.28 17.94
N LYS A 82 20.60 -13.36 19.07
CA LYS A 82 20.61 -12.29 20.08
C LYS A 82 21.04 -10.93 19.54
N SER A 83 22.03 -10.90 18.64
CA SER A 83 22.47 -9.65 18.02
C SER A 83 21.45 -9.09 17.04
N ALA A 84 20.75 -9.95 16.29
CA ALA A 84 19.68 -9.51 15.39
C ALA A 84 18.46 -9.03 16.17
N SER A 85 18.03 -9.78 17.19
CA SER A 85 16.86 -9.44 18.00
C SER A 85 17.05 -8.14 18.77
N ALA A 86 18.27 -7.82 19.23
CA ALA A 86 18.58 -6.53 19.88
C ALA A 86 18.35 -5.31 18.96
N ILE A 87 18.49 -5.48 17.64
CA ILE A 87 18.19 -4.40 16.67
C ILE A 87 16.68 -4.18 16.61
N LEU A 88 15.87 -5.25 16.55
CA LEU A 88 14.41 -5.15 16.61
C LEU A 88 13.95 -4.57 17.95
N ASP A 89 14.54 -5.00 19.06
CA ASP A 89 14.25 -4.48 20.39
C ASP A 89 14.45 -2.96 20.44
N SER A 90 15.53 -2.46 19.84
CA SER A 90 15.78 -1.01 19.79
C SER A 90 14.66 -0.26 19.06
N GLN A 91 14.19 -0.81 17.94
CA GLN A 91 13.12 -0.23 17.13
C GLN A 91 11.77 -0.31 17.85
N ILE A 92 11.41 -1.45 18.43
CA ILE A 92 10.16 -1.61 19.19
C ILE A 92 10.17 -0.70 20.43
N ALA A 93 11.31 -0.57 21.12
CA ALA A 93 11.43 0.21 22.35
C ALA A 93 11.18 1.72 22.15
N VAL A 94 11.18 2.23 20.91
CA VAL A 94 10.93 3.64 20.60
C VAL A 94 9.65 4.16 21.27
N ALA A 95 8.59 3.34 21.31
CA ALA A 95 7.28 3.69 21.84
C ALA A 95 7.01 3.11 23.24
N GLN A 96 8.02 2.54 23.90
CA GLN A 96 7.86 1.90 25.21
C GLN A 96 7.35 2.91 26.26
N ASN A 97 6.30 2.52 26.99
CA ASN A 97 5.60 3.35 27.98
C ASN A 97 5.00 4.64 27.40
N THR A 98 4.72 4.66 26.10
CA THR A 98 4.02 5.76 25.43
C THR A 98 2.63 5.31 24.97
N LYS A 99 1.89 6.21 24.31
CA LYS A 99 0.61 5.86 23.66
C LYS A 99 0.73 5.76 22.14
N ALA A 100 1.94 5.93 21.60
CA ALA A 100 2.19 5.79 20.18
C ALA A 100 2.13 4.32 19.78
N LYS A 101 1.64 4.08 18.57
CA LYS A 101 1.60 2.74 17.96
C LYS A 101 2.80 2.53 17.06
N VAL A 102 3.36 1.33 17.06
CA VAL A 102 4.41 0.89 16.13
C VAL A 102 3.81 -0.08 15.12
N ILE A 103 4.06 0.15 13.84
CA ILE A 103 3.71 -0.76 12.76
C ILE A 103 4.99 -1.02 11.97
N MET A 104 5.34 -2.28 11.77
CA MET A 104 6.51 -2.69 10.99
C MET A 104 6.08 -3.43 9.74
N ILE A 105 6.59 -3.02 8.58
CA ILE A 105 6.38 -3.73 7.31
C ILE A 105 7.70 -4.39 6.86
N PRO A 106 7.66 -5.50 6.10
CA PRO A 106 8.87 -6.15 5.61
C PRO A 106 9.51 -5.44 4.41
N GLY A 107 10.84 -5.52 4.34
CA GLY A 107 11.64 -5.22 3.14
C GLY A 107 12.35 -6.45 2.59
N ASN A 108 13.20 -6.25 1.59
CA ASN A 108 13.89 -7.35 0.92
C ASN A 108 14.88 -8.09 1.83
N HIS A 109 15.53 -7.38 2.76
CA HIS A 109 16.45 -8.01 3.70
C HIS A 109 15.74 -8.83 4.77
N ASP A 110 14.52 -8.45 5.16
CA ASP A 110 13.66 -9.22 6.06
C ASP A 110 13.26 -10.56 5.42
N TRP A 111 12.99 -10.55 4.10
CA TRP A 111 12.81 -11.75 3.24
C TRP A 111 14.13 -12.46 2.87
N GLN A 112 15.18 -12.31 3.68
CA GLN A 112 16.51 -12.88 3.44
C GLN A 112 17.19 -12.50 2.11
N ASN A 113 16.98 -11.29 1.58
CA ASN A 113 17.35 -10.90 0.20
C ASN A 113 16.65 -11.69 -0.88
N GLY A 114 15.40 -12.06 -0.61
CA GLY A 114 14.59 -12.88 -1.49
C GLY A 114 15.13 -14.29 -1.70
N ASN A 115 15.72 -14.90 -0.66
CA ASN A 115 16.18 -16.28 -0.68
C ASN A 115 15.06 -17.26 -0.30
N ARG A 116 15.33 -18.57 -0.39
CA ARG A 116 14.35 -19.65 -0.17
C ARG A 116 13.76 -19.65 1.25
N ALA A 117 14.57 -19.42 2.28
CA ALA A 117 14.11 -19.33 3.66
C ALA A 117 13.60 -17.91 4.05
N GLY A 118 13.31 -17.08 3.04
CA GLY A 118 12.73 -15.75 3.22
C GLY A 118 11.37 -15.81 3.93
N TYR A 119 10.51 -16.75 3.55
CA TYR A 119 9.19 -16.86 4.15
C TYR A 119 9.26 -17.19 5.65
N ASP A 120 10.09 -18.17 6.03
CA ASP A 120 10.27 -18.52 7.44
C ASP A 120 10.84 -17.34 8.26
N ALA A 121 11.72 -16.53 7.67
CA ALA A 121 12.28 -15.36 8.33
C ALA A 121 11.21 -14.29 8.62
N ILE A 122 10.27 -14.10 7.70
CA ILE A 122 9.15 -13.19 7.87
C ILE A 122 8.24 -13.66 9.00
N VAL A 123 7.87 -14.95 9.01
CA VAL A 123 7.03 -15.52 10.08
C VAL A 123 7.72 -15.39 11.44
N ARG A 124 9.02 -15.69 11.53
CA ARG A 124 9.79 -15.50 12.78
C ARG A 124 9.80 -14.04 13.23
N GLN A 125 10.01 -13.11 12.31
CA GLN A 125 10.09 -11.68 12.61
C GLN A 125 8.74 -11.11 13.04
N GLN A 126 7.65 -11.51 12.39
CA GLN A 126 6.29 -11.19 12.82
C GLN A 126 6.03 -11.65 14.25
N LEU A 127 6.28 -12.93 14.56
CA LEU A 127 6.08 -13.47 15.90
C LEU A 127 6.90 -12.71 16.96
N TYR A 128 8.11 -12.27 16.61
CA TYR A 128 8.95 -11.48 17.52
C TYR A 128 8.37 -10.08 17.80
N VAL A 129 7.82 -9.43 16.76
CA VAL A 129 7.27 -8.06 16.84
C VAL A 129 5.89 -8.04 17.51
N ASP A 130 5.04 -9.02 17.22
CA ASP A 130 3.68 -9.12 17.75
C ASP A 130 3.65 -9.59 19.22
N PHE A 131 4.69 -10.32 19.65
CA PHE A 131 4.86 -10.78 21.03
C PHE A 131 6.16 -10.26 21.65
N PRO A 132 6.33 -8.93 21.77
CA PRO A 132 7.59 -8.35 22.18
C PRO A 132 7.87 -8.63 23.66
N ILE A 133 9.14 -8.86 23.98
CA ILE A 133 9.62 -8.98 25.37
C ILE A 133 9.47 -7.63 26.10
N ILE A 134 9.55 -6.53 25.34
CA ILE A 134 9.38 -5.16 25.83
C ILE A 134 7.91 -4.96 26.23
N LYS A 135 7.68 -4.69 27.52
CA LYS A 135 6.34 -4.41 28.06
C LYS A 135 5.88 -3.00 27.74
N ASN A 136 4.55 -2.81 27.72
CA ASN A 136 3.89 -1.52 27.53
C ASN A 136 4.23 -0.84 26.19
N VAL A 137 4.17 -1.61 25.10
CA VAL A 137 4.29 -1.12 23.73
C VAL A 137 3.17 -1.73 22.90
N ASP A 138 2.57 -0.92 22.03
CA ASP A 138 1.63 -1.36 21.00
C ASP A 138 2.41 -1.47 19.69
N ALA A 139 2.90 -2.67 19.39
CA ALA A 139 3.68 -2.96 18.18
C ALA A 139 3.01 -4.08 17.39
N LYS A 140 3.05 -3.95 16.06
CA LYS A 140 2.46 -4.92 15.15
C LYS A 140 3.27 -5.08 13.87
N PHE A 141 3.40 -6.29 13.36
CA PHE A 141 3.96 -6.58 12.05
C PHE A 141 2.86 -6.74 11.01
N GLU A 142 2.99 -6.05 9.87
CA GLU A 142 1.98 -6.04 8.82
C GLU A 142 2.63 -6.07 7.42
N PRO A 143 2.10 -6.86 6.47
CA PRO A 143 1.01 -7.82 6.63
C PRO A 143 1.43 -9.07 7.43
N GLU A 144 0.47 -9.66 8.13
CA GLU A 144 0.65 -10.92 8.86
C GLU A 144 0.85 -12.12 7.91
N ASP A 145 1.47 -13.19 8.44
CA ASP A 145 1.67 -14.52 7.87
C ASP A 145 2.42 -14.56 6.53
N GLY A 146 3.21 -13.50 6.26
CA GLY A 146 3.87 -13.28 4.97
C GLY A 146 2.90 -13.03 3.81
N CYS A 147 1.64 -12.70 4.11
CA CYS A 147 0.62 -12.43 3.12
C CYS A 147 0.95 -11.16 2.32
N PRO A 148 0.46 -11.05 1.07
CA PRO A 148 0.67 -9.86 0.25
C PRO A 148 0.03 -8.57 0.79
N GLY A 149 -0.93 -8.66 1.70
CA GLY A 149 -1.91 -7.60 1.93
C GLY A 149 -2.97 -7.55 0.81
N PRO A 150 -3.65 -6.42 0.59
CA PRO A 150 -3.45 -5.15 1.26
C PRO A 150 -4.13 -5.13 2.64
N VAL A 151 -3.48 -4.55 3.63
CA VAL A 151 -4.02 -4.36 4.99
C VAL A 151 -4.49 -2.91 5.15
N PRO A 152 -5.81 -2.65 5.22
CA PRO A 152 -6.34 -1.33 5.54
C PRO A 152 -6.32 -1.07 7.06
N ILE A 153 -5.71 0.03 7.48
CA ILE A 153 -5.62 0.46 8.89
C ILE A 153 -6.12 1.90 9.00
N ASP A 154 -7.23 2.09 9.71
CA ASP A 154 -7.75 3.43 10.01
C ASP A 154 -6.85 4.12 11.04
N LEU A 155 -6.27 5.26 10.65
CA LEU A 155 -5.51 6.16 11.53
C LEU A 155 -6.42 7.31 11.94
N GLY A 156 -7.29 7.05 12.91
CA GLY A 156 -8.40 7.94 13.24
C GLY A 156 -9.51 7.89 12.19
N ASN A 157 -10.29 8.97 12.06
CA ASN A 157 -11.51 8.94 11.24
C ASN A 157 -11.28 9.29 9.76
N ASP A 158 -10.20 10.01 9.47
CA ASP A 158 -10.02 10.74 8.21
C ASP A 158 -8.78 10.29 7.42
N VAL A 159 -7.99 9.37 7.96
CA VAL A 159 -6.76 8.86 7.35
C VAL A 159 -6.81 7.34 7.31
N LEU A 160 -6.56 6.78 6.14
CA LEU A 160 -6.46 5.33 5.90
C LEU A 160 -5.05 5.00 5.45
N LEU A 161 -4.39 4.11 6.18
CA LEU A 161 -3.13 3.49 5.78
C LEU A 161 -3.45 2.19 5.05
N ILE A 162 -2.90 2.00 3.85
CA ILE A 162 -2.96 0.76 3.07
C ILE A 162 -1.54 0.21 3.00
N ILE A 163 -1.30 -0.91 3.67
CA ILE A 163 -0.01 -1.61 3.66
C ILE A 163 -0.07 -2.78 2.69
N PHE A 164 0.96 -2.99 1.88
CA PHE A 164 1.14 -4.24 1.15
C PHE A 164 2.61 -4.64 1.10
N ASP A 165 2.87 -5.94 0.97
CA ASP A 165 4.24 -6.46 0.89
C ASP A 165 4.74 -6.43 -0.56
N SER A 166 5.55 -5.43 -0.88
CA SER A 166 6.16 -5.32 -2.22
C SER A 166 7.24 -6.37 -2.46
N GLN A 167 7.87 -6.92 -1.42
CA GLN A 167 8.82 -8.02 -1.60
C GLN A 167 8.09 -9.33 -1.88
N TRP A 168 6.91 -9.60 -1.33
CA TRP A 168 6.07 -10.75 -1.73
C TRP A 168 5.81 -10.76 -3.24
N TRP A 169 5.60 -9.57 -3.83
CA TRP A 169 5.41 -9.42 -5.28
C TRP A 169 6.66 -9.83 -6.09
N LEU A 170 7.84 -9.52 -5.55
CA LEU A 170 9.15 -9.74 -6.18
C LEU A 170 9.79 -11.09 -5.81
N GLN A 171 9.28 -11.75 -4.77
CA GLN A 171 9.86 -12.95 -4.19
C GLN A 171 9.78 -14.13 -5.18
N PRO A 172 10.92 -14.71 -5.62
CA PRO A 172 10.92 -15.76 -6.63
C PRO A 172 10.69 -17.16 -6.03
N TYR A 173 10.90 -17.33 -4.73
CA TYR A 173 10.77 -18.61 -4.03
C TYR A 173 9.45 -18.70 -3.25
N ASP A 174 9.44 -19.57 -2.26
CA ASP A 174 8.30 -19.86 -1.40
C ASP A 174 7.78 -18.58 -0.74
N LYS A 175 6.46 -18.46 -0.80
CA LYS A 175 5.62 -17.39 -0.25
C LYS A 175 4.17 -17.87 -0.23
N PRO A 176 3.29 -17.29 0.59
CA PRO A 176 1.88 -17.59 0.56
C PRO A 176 1.26 -17.40 -0.83
N GLY A 177 0.45 -18.37 -1.25
CA GLY A 177 -0.20 -18.41 -2.56
C GLY A 177 -1.59 -19.03 -2.46
N ILE A 178 -2.02 -19.77 -3.50
CA ILE A 178 -3.39 -20.29 -3.62
C ILE A 178 -3.82 -21.16 -2.42
N GLU A 179 -2.89 -21.97 -1.91
CA GLU A 179 -3.10 -22.90 -0.79
C GLU A 179 -3.00 -22.24 0.60
N SER A 180 -2.70 -20.94 0.67
CA SER A 180 -2.60 -20.22 1.95
C SER A 180 -3.94 -19.73 2.47
N ASP A 181 -3.98 -19.34 3.73
CA ASP A 181 -5.13 -18.68 4.37
C ASP A 181 -5.17 -17.17 4.12
N CYS A 182 -4.25 -16.63 3.31
CA CYS A 182 -4.24 -15.21 2.97
C CYS A 182 -5.50 -14.77 2.20
N ASP A 183 -5.98 -13.57 2.51
CA ASP A 183 -7.11 -12.93 1.85
C ASP A 183 -6.89 -12.74 0.34
N CYS A 184 -5.67 -12.35 -0.04
CA CYS A 184 -5.24 -12.26 -1.44
C CYS A 184 -4.15 -13.30 -1.69
N LYS A 185 -4.28 -14.03 -2.80
CA LYS A 185 -3.42 -15.17 -3.17
C LYS A 185 -2.67 -14.93 -4.47
N THR A 186 -3.08 -13.90 -5.20
CA THR A 186 -2.53 -13.51 -6.49
C THR A 186 -2.30 -12.00 -6.56
N LYS A 187 -1.39 -11.59 -7.45
CA LYS A 187 -1.10 -10.18 -7.74
C LYS A 187 -2.35 -9.42 -8.19
N ASP A 188 -3.19 -10.06 -9.01
CA ASP A 188 -4.45 -9.48 -9.49
C ASP A 188 -5.47 -9.26 -8.36
N GLU A 189 -5.59 -10.21 -7.42
CA GLU A 189 -6.45 -10.06 -6.25
C GLU A 189 -5.98 -8.92 -5.35
N LEU A 190 -4.67 -8.82 -5.10
CA LEU A 190 -4.05 -7.71 -4.37
C LEU A 190 -4.41 -6.36 -5.02
N VAL A 191 -4.16 -6.21 -6.32
CA VAL A 191 -4.44 -4.98 -7.07
C VAL A 191 -5.93 -4.63 -7.06
N GLN A 192 -6.80 -5.62 -7.24
CA GLN A 192 -8.25 -5.42 -7.21
C GLN A 192 -8.73 -5.02 -5.81
N LYS A 193 -8.20 -5.64 -4.76
CA LYS A 193 -8.55 -5.32 -3.38
C LYS A 193 -8.07 -3.92 -2.99
N ILE A 194 -6.87 -3.52 -3.41
CA ILE A 194 -6.36 -2.14 -3.27
C ILE A 194 -7.33 -1.14 -3.91
N LYS A 195 -7.73 -1.41 -5.16
CA LYS A 195 -8.69 -0.58 -5.89
C LYS A 195 -10.02 -0.46 -5.16
N ASP A 196 -10.55 -1.58 -4.68
CA ASP A 196 -11.81 -1.61 -3.95
C ASP A 196 -11.71 -0.80 -2.66
N ILE A 197 -10.64 -0.97 -1.87
CA ILE A 197 -10.41 -0.18 -0.65
C ILE A 197 -10.35 1.32 -0.98
N ALA A 198 -9.59 1.70 -2.00
CA ALA A 198 -9.44 3.09 -2.40
C ALA A 198 -10.76 3.73 -2.85
N MET A 199 -11.59 3.00 -3.60
CA MET A 199 -12.90 3.47 -4.07
C MET A 199 -13.94 3.65 -2.95
N HIS A 200 -13.81 2.93 -1.84
CA HIS A 200 -14.73 3.04 -0.70
C HIS A 200 -14.30 4.10 0.33
N ASN A 201 -13.09 4.67 0.19
CA ASN A 201 -12.53 5.63 1.14
C ASN A 201 -12.12 6.95 0.44
N THR A 202 -12.88 7.37 -0.56
CA THR A 202 -12.55 8.57 -1.37
C THR A 202 -12.59 9.89 -0.61
N ASP A 203 -13.23 9.90 0.56
CA ASP A 203 -13.36 11.02 1.49
C ASP A 203 -12.19 11.13 2.50
N LYS A 204 -11.38 10.08 2.62
CA LYS A 204 -10.20 10.02 3.48
C LYS A 204 -8.93 10.44 2.74
N LEU A 205 -7.89 10.76 3.51
CA LEU A 205 -6.51 10.72 3.05
C LEU A 205 -6.06 9.27 3.01
N ILE A 206 -5.59 8.79 1.86
CA ILE A 206 -5.03 7.45 1.71
C ILE A 206 -3.50 7.55 1.70
N ILE A 207 -2.86 6.80 2.59
CA ILE A 207 -1.41 6.61 2.61
C ILE A 207 -1.14 5.17 2.17
N VAL A 208 -0.41 5.00 1.08
CA VAL A 208 -0.02 3.70 0.55
C VAL A 208 1.41 3.45 1.00
N ALA A 209 1.62 2.41 1.79
CA ALA A 209 2.91 2.08 2.38
C ALA A 209 3.39 0.69 1.93
N ASP A 210 4.61 0.66 1.43
CA ASP A 210 5.36 -0.56 1.13
C ASP A 210 6.87 -0.25 1.19
N HIS A 211 7.73 -1.26 1.11
CA HIS A 211 9.17 -1.03 1.22
C HIS A 211 9.78 -0.35 -0.02
N HIS A 212 9.30 -0.69 -1.21
CA HIS A 212 9.91 -0.43 -2.51
C HIS A 212 9.36 0.88 -3.14
N PRO A 213 10.18 1.92 -3.35
CA PRO A 213 9.73 3.24 -3.82
C PRO A 213 9.16 3.26 -5.23
N PHE A 214 7.95 3.80 -5.42
CA PHE A 214 7.36 3.94 -6.76
C PHE A 214 8.07 4.98 -7.63
N LYS A 215 8.84 5.87 -7.00
CA LYS A 215 9.71 6.87 -7.61
C LYS A 215 10.93 7.05 -6.73
N SER A 216 12.12 7.09 -7.32
CA SER A 216 13.37 7.35 -6.60
C SER A 216 14.34 8.10 -7.50
N ASN A 217 15.10 9.04 -6.93
CA ASN A 217 16.27 9.71 -7.52
C ASN A 217 17.61 9.07 -7.09
N GLY A 218 17.55 7.90 -6.44
CA GLY A 218 18.69 7.13 -5.94
C GLY A 218 19.16 6.03 -6.90
N PRO A 219 20.14 5.22 -6.49
CA PRO A 219 20.73 4.18 -7.33
C PRO A 219 19.73 3.13 -7.83
N HIS A 220 18.74 2.73 -7.02
CA HIS A 220 17.69 1.79 -7.45
C HIS A 220 16.69 2.42 -8.43
N GLY A 221 16.60 3.75 -8.42
CA GLY A 221 15.92 4.54 -9.46
C GLY A 221 16.68 4.66 -10.78
N GLY A 222 17.86 4.04 -10.90
CA GLY A 222 18.68 4.09 -12.12
C GLY A 222 19.56 5.34 -12.25
N TYR A 223 19.75 6.09 -11.16
CA TYR A 223 20.56 7.31 -11.15
C TYR A 223 22.01 7.02 -10.72
N PHE A 224 22.93 7.08 -11.70
CA PHE A 224 24.37 6.85 -11.50
C PHE A 224 25.17 8.13 -11.74
N THR A 225 26.26 8.33 -10.99
CA THR A 225 27.15 9.50 -11.19
C THR A 225 28.29 9.16 -12.17
N LEU A 226 29.01 10.18 -12.67
CA LEU A 226 30.17 9.99 -13.55
C LEU A 226 31.21 9.03 -12.94
N LYS A 227 31.34 9.00 -11.61
CA LYS A 227 32.20 8.05 -10.89
C LYS A 227 31.84 6.59 -11.19
N GLN A 228 30.57 6.24 -11.36
CA GLN A 228 30.15 4.85 -11.60
C GLN A 228 30.28 4.42 -13.05
N HIS A 229 30.19 5.35 -13.99
CA HIS A 229 30.54 5.09 -15.39
C HIS A 229 32.03 4.71 -15.53
N ILE A 230 32.87 5.22 -14.63
CA ILE A 230 34.30 4.94 -14.60
C ILE A 230 34.62 3.78 -13.65
N PHE A 231 33.97 3.67 -12.49
CA PHE A 231 34.25 2.69 -11.42
C PHE A 231 32.96 1.97 -10.95
N PRO A 232 32.38 1.07 -11.76
CA PRO A 232 31.05 0.49 -11.51
C PRO A 232 30.99 -0.40 -10.25
N PHE A 233 32.10 -1.02 -9.86
CA PHE A 233 32.13 -1.93 -8.71
C PHE A 233 32.14 -1.25 -7.33
N THR A 234 32.22 0.08 -7.31
CA THR A 234 32.10 0.85 -6.05
C THR A 234 30.71 0.74 -5.41
N ASP A 235 29.69 0.31 -6.17
CA ASP A 235 28.34 0.03 -5.67
C ASP A 235 28.24 -1.30 -4.92
N MET A 236 29.14 -2.25 -5.20
CA MET A 236 29.21 -3.54 -4.50
C MET A 236 30.10 -3.47 -3.26
N LYS A 237 31.19 -2.70 -3.36
CA LYS A 237 32.15 -2.49 -2.27
C LYS A 237 32.81 -1.13 -2.45
N GLU A 238 32.66 -0.23 -1.47
CA GLU A 238 33.06 1.19 -1.59
C GLU A 238 34.52 1.40 -1.99
N ASN A 239 35.42 0.47 -1.62
CA ASN A 239 36.85 0.55 -1.88
C ASN A 239 37.29 -0.08 -3.21
N LEU A 240 36.36 -0.58 -4.03
CA LEU A 240 36.67 -1.29 -5.28
C LEU A 240 36.75 -0.34 -6.47
N TYR A 241 37.77 0.52 -6.47
CA TYR A 241 38.06 1.51 -7.51
C TYR A 241 38.77 0.89 -8.72
N ILE A 242 38.08 -0.01 -9.42
CA ILE A 242 38.60 -0.60 -10.66
C ILE A 242 38.02 0.20 -11.84
N PRO A 243 38.85 0.97 -12.59
CA PRO A 243 38.37 1.76 -13.71
C PRO A 243 37.98 0.84 -14.87
N LEU A 244 36.72 0.90 -15.29
CA LEU A 244 36.19 0.24 -16.48
C LEU A 244 35.48 1.27 -17.37
N PRO A 245 36.19 2.24 -17.97
CA PRO A 245 35.59 3.13 -18.94
C PRO A 245 35.02 2.31 -20.12
N VAL A 246 33.89 2.74 -20.70
CA VAL A 246 33.13 2.04 -21.75
C VAL A 246 32.40 0.78 -21.24
N LEU A 247 33.10 -0.23 -20.70
CA LEU A 247 32.48 -1.47 -20.19
C LEU A 247 31.64 -1.26 -18.91
N GLY A 248 32.10 -0.39 -18.01
CA GLY A 248 31.36 0.04 -16.82
C GLY A 248 30.14 0.88 -17.19
N SER A 249 30.23 1.71 -18.24
CA SER A 249 29.06 2.37 -18.83
C SER A 249 28.05 1.37 -19.39
N VAL A 250 28.49 0.28 -20.03
CA VAL A 250 27.56 -0.78 -20.48
C VAL A 250 26.89 -1.48 -19.29
N TYR A 251 27.60 -1.79 -18.21
CA TYR A 251 27.00 -2.36 -16.99
C TYR A 251 25.99 -1.41 -16.34
N VAL A 252 26.35 -0.13 -16.19
CA VAL A 252 25.48 0.92 -15.64
C VAL A 252 24.25 1.12 -16.53
N ILE A 253 24.42 1.20 -17.86
CA ILE A 253 23.32 1.33 -18.82
C ILE A 253 22.44 0.07 -18.81
N ALA A 254 23.05 -1.12 -18.79
CA ALA A 254 22.30 -2.38 -18.72
C ALA A 254 21.52 -2.50 -17.42
N ARG A 255 22.06 -2.07 -16.27
CA ARG A 255 21.32 -2.03 -15.00
C ARG A 255 20.26 -0.93 -15.00
N SER A 256 20.53 0.25 -15.56
CA SER A 256 19.51 1.30 -15.76
C SER A 256 18.37 0.87 -16.69
N VAL A 257 18.63 0.01 -17.68
CA VAL A 257 17.65 -0.44 -18.69
C VAL A 257 16.94 -1.74 -18.30
N PHE A 258 17.66 -2.72 -17.74
CA PHE A 258 17.15 -4.06 -17.42
C PHE A 258 16.92 -4.30 -15.92
N GLY A 259 17.61 -3.56 -15.04
CA GLY A 259 17.44 -3.61 -13.58
C GLY A 259 17.95 -4.89 -12.91
N ALA A 260 18.44 -4.78 -11.68
CA ALA A 260 18.40 -5.89 -10.73
C ALA A 260 16.97 -6.06 -10.20
N THR A 261 16.62 -7.19 -9.57
CA THR A 261 15.25 -7.46 -9.06
C THR A 261 14.70 -6.40 -8.08
N GLN A 262 15.59 -5.52 -7.60
CA GLN A 262 15.33 -4.45 -6.63
C GLN A 262 15.36 -3.05 -7.28
N ASP A 263 15.59 -2.95 -8.59
CA ASP A 263 15.66 -1.67 -9.31
C ASP A 263 14.33 -1.38 -10.05
N LEU A 264 13.97 -0.09 -10.19
CA LEU A 264 12.68 0.33 -10.80
C LEU A 264 12.49 -0.16 -12.24
N SER A 265 13.58 -0.36 -12.96
CA SER A 265 13.59 -0.86 -14.34
C SER A 265 13.29 -2.36 -14.44
N TYR A 266 13.33 -3.10 -13.33
CA TYR A 266 13.06 -4.54 -13.35
C TYR A 266 11.60 -4.83 -13.73
N PRO A 267 11.32 -5.71 -14.72
CA PRO A 267 9.97 -5.87 -15.26
C PRO A 267 8.89 -6.18 -14.22
N ALA A 268 9.15 -7.04 -13.23
CA ALA A 268 8.16 -7.36 -12.21
C ALA A 268 7.86 -6.18 -11.26
N TYR A 269 8.87 -5.35 -10.99
CA TYR A 269 8.74 -4.16 -10.15
C TYR A 269 8.07 -3.03 -10.92
N ALA A 270 8.50 -2.75 -12.15
CA ALA A 270 7.83 -1.80 -13.04
C ALA A 270 6.34 -2.17 -13.24
N ASN A 271 6.04 -3.47 -13.36
CA ASN A 271 4.66 -3.97 -13.43
C ASN A 271 3.88 -3.71 -12.13
N MET A 272 4.48 -3.93 -10.96
CA MET A 272 3.86 -3.61 -9.66
C MET A 272 3.47 -2.13 -9.59
N ILE A 273 4.43 -1.23 -9.89
CA ILE A 273 4.21 0.22 -9.88
C ILE A 273 3.08 0.57 -10.83
N LYS A 274 3.11 0.07 -12.07
CA LYS A 274 2.06 0.31 -13.08
C LYS A 274 0.68 -0.12 -12.57
N GLN A 275 0.57 -1.35 -12.06
CA GLN A 275 -0.72 -1.92 -11.66
C GLN A 275 -1.29 -1.25 -10.40
N VAL A 276 -0.47 -1.05 -9.37
CA VAL A 276 -0.92 -0.43 -8.11
C VAL A 276 -1.25 1.06 -8.32
N THR A 277 -0.42 1.80 -9.08
CA THR A 277 -0.71 3.21 -9.39
C THR A 277 -2.01 3.36 -10.19
N ALA A 278 -2.30 2.41 -11.09
CA ALA A 278 -3.56 2.38 -11.83
C ALA A 278 -4.77 2.03 -10.93
N ALA A 279 -4.60 1.13 -9.96
CA ALA A 279 -5.63 0.77 -8.99
C ALA A 279 -6.03 1.94 -8.07
N ILE A 280 -5.08 2.83 -7.76
CA ILE A 280 -5.27 4.00 -6.89
C ILE A 280 -5.19 5.29 -7.72
N SER A 281 -5.70 5.27 -8.96
CA SER A 281 -5.65 6.42 -9.84
C SER A 281 -6.34 7.64 -9.23
N THR A 282 -5.88 8.86 -9.52
CA THR A 282 -6.49 10.10 -8.99
C THR A 282 -7.97 10.29 -9.36
N SER A 283 -8.45 9.60 -10.40
CA SER A 283 -9.86 9.52 -10.77
C SER A 283 -10.69 8.63 -9.83
N LEU A 284 -10.04 7.69 -9.13
CA LEU A 284 -10.64 6.79 -8.15
C LEU A 284 -10.42 7.30 -6.73
N ALA A 285 -9.19 7.65 -6.37
CA ALA A 285 -8.80 8.16 -5.06
C ALA A 285 -7.94 9.42 -5.20
N PRO A 286 -8.44 10.60 -4.82
CA PRO A 286 -7.77 11.86 -5.15
C PRO A 286 -6.71 12.31 -4.14
N ASN A 287 -6.78 11.81 -2.92
CA ASN A 287 -5.93 12.22 -1.80
C ASN A 287 -5.00 11.06 -1.43
N VAL A 288 -3.94 10.86 -2.22
CA VAL A 288 -3.07 9.69 -2.10
C VAL A 288 -1.62 10.14 -1.93
N ILE A 289 -0.95 9.54 -0.94
CA ILE A 289 0.48 9.72 -0.68
C ILE A 289 1.12 8.32 -0.66
N PHE A 290 2.22 8.15 -1.39
CA PHE A 290 3.01 6.92 -1.36
C PHE A 290 4.20 7.12 -0.41
N VAL A 291 4.45 6.17 0.48
CA VAL A 291 5.56 6.19 1.44
C VAL A 291 6.36 4.90 1.36
N SER A 292 7.69 4.99 1.35
CA SER A 292 8.58 3.84 1.19
C SER A 292 9.98 4.04 1.79
N GLY A 293 10.74 2.96 1.94
CA GLY A 293 12.15 2.94 2.34
C GLY A 293 13.05 2.56 1.16
N HIS A 294 13.85 1.50 1.33
CA HIS A 294 14.71 0.78 0.38
C HIS A 294 15.91 1.57 -0.15
N GLU A 295 15.66 2.81 -0.53
CA GLU A 295 16.70 3.77 -0.85
C GLU A 295 17.21 4.36 0.45
N HIS A 296 18.50 4.18 0.75
CA HIS A 296 19.10 4.66 1.99
C HIS A 296 19.30 6.20 2.01
N ASN A 297 18.24 6.97 1.75
CA ASN A 297 18.23 8.41 1.68
C ASN A 297 16.80 8.94 1.92
N LEU A 298 16.66 10.27 1.93
CA LEU A 298 15.41 10.98 2.17
C LEU A 298 14.98 11.74 0.91
N GLN A 299 13.75 11.50 0.44
CA GLN A 299 13.25 12.13 -0.79
C GLN A 299 11.78 12.56 -0.69
N HIS A 300 11.47 13.71 -1.27
CA HIS A 300 10.10 14.10 -1.62
C HIS A 300 10.02 14.34 -3.12
N ILE A 301 9.28 13.49 -3.83
CA ILE A 301 9.04 13.59 -5.27
C ILE A 301 7.56 13.87 -5.49
N LYS A 302 7.25 14.82 -6.39
CA LYS A 302 5.88 15.15 -6.77
C LYS A 302 5.71 14.97 -8.27
N GLU A 303 4.77 14.11 -8.66
CA GLU A 303 4.42 13.87 -10.06
C GLU A 303 2.90 13.92 -10.22
N GLY A 304 2.41 14.85 -11.04
CA GLY A 304 0.99 15.15 -11.14
C GLY A 304 0.41 15.55 -9.78
N LYS A 305 -0.57 14.76 -9.28
CA LYS A 305 -1.18 14.98 -7.96
C LYS A 305 -0.57 14.12 -6.85
N TYR A 306 0.28 13.16 -7.18
CA TYR A 306 0.86 12.25 -6.19
C TYR A 306 2.08 12.85 -5.52
N ASN A 307 2.23 12.57 -4.24
CA ASN A 307 3.45 12.81 -3.49
C ASN A 307 4.04 11.43 -3.14
N TYR A 308 5.31 11.23 -3.49
CA TYR A 308 6.11 10.06 -3.17
C TYR A 308 7.15 10.47 -2.14
N ILE A 309 7.19 9.77 -1.03
CA ILE A 309 8.04 10.07 0.11
C ILE A 309 8.91 8.84 0.35
N VAL A 310 10.22 9.03 0.21
CA VAL A 310 11.22 8.00 0.51
C VAL A 310 11.89 8.39 1.82
N SER A 311 11.91 7.46 2.78
CA SER A 311 12.46 7.69 4.12
C SER A 311 13.33 6.53 4.58
N GLY A 312 14.33 6.12 3.81
CA GLY A 312 15.24 5.01 4.12
C GLY A 312 16.55 5.41 4.82
N GLY A 313 16.62 6.59 5.42
CA GLY A 313 17.80 7.05 6.16
C GLY A 313 17.96 6.46 7.57
N GLY A 314 17.32 5.34 7.91
CA GLY A 314 17.22 4.86 9.29
C GLY A 314 18.56 4.46 9.93
N SER A 315 19.39 3.72 9.20
CA SER A 315 20.66 3.17 9.73
C SER A 315 21.83 3.15 8.72
N LYS A 316 21.57 3.54 7.47
CA LYS A 316 22.52 3.61 6.37
C LYS A 316 22.28 4.86 5.55
N GLU A 317 23.29 5.25 4.79
CA GLU A 317 23.18 6.31 3.81
C GLU A 317 23.72 5.86 2.45
N THR A 318 23.03 6.23 1.38
CA THR A 318 23.48 6.05 0.00
C THR A 318 23.31 7.35 -0.75
N ARG A 319 24.25 7.60 -1.67
CA ARG A 319 24.27 8.79 -2.51
C ARG A 319 22.96 8.98 -3.27
N ILE A 320 22.61 10.23 -3.55
CA ILE A 320 21.45 10.63 -4.34
C ILE A 320 21.86 11.60 -5.46
N SER A 321 21.17 11.56 -6.61
CA SER A 321 21.45 12.49 -7.71
C SER A 321 21.13 13.94 -7.31
N LYS A 322 22.07 14.85 -7.57
CA LYS A 322 21.87 16.31 -7.42
C LYS A 322 21.13 16.95 -8.60
N HIS A 323 20.98 16.22 -9.70
CA HIS A 323 20.40 16.70 -10.96
C HIS A 323 19.09 15.98 -11.27
N ASN A 324 18.02 16.17 -10.48
CA ASN A 324 16.65 16.00 -10.97
C ASN A 324 15.49 16.45 -10.04
N SER A 325 14.30 16.47 -10.66
CA SER A 325 12.93 16.93 -10.33
C SER A 325 12.33 16.67 -8.92
N GLY A 326 13.10 16.18 -7.94
CA GLY A 326 12.64 16.05 -6.56
C GLY A 326 12.40 17.41 -5.89
N LYS A 327 11.37 17.51 -5.04
CA LYS A 327 11.14 18.69 -4.17
C LYS A 327 12.13 18.75 -3.00
N PHE A 328 12.67 17.60 -2.60
CA PHE A 328 13.72 17.45 -1.59
C PHE A 328 14.47 16.13 -1.81
N ASN A 329 15.79 16.14 -1.59
CA ASN A 329 16.67 14.97 -1.67
C ASN A 329 17.81 15.17 -0.65
N ALA A 330 18.04 14.22 0.25
CA ALA A 330 19.16 14.25 1.21
C ALA A 330 19.71 12.85 1.48
N SER A 331 21.03 12.71 1.46
CA SER A 331 21.76 11.48 1.84
C SER A 331 22.31 11.68 3.26
N GLU A 332 21.44 11.52 4.26
CA GLU A 332 21.76 11.70 5.68
C GLU A 332 20.95 10.70 6.50
N PHE A 333 21.45 10.32 7.68
CA PHE A 333 20.63 9.59 8.66
C PHE A 333 19.43 10.44 9.07
N GLY A 334 18.24 9.87 9.04
CA GLY A 334 17.03 10.64 9.31
C GLY A 334 15.72 9.93 9.03
N PHE A 335 14.64 10.67 9.13
CA PHE A 335 13.28 10.17 9.00
C PHE A 335 12.31 11.26 8.53
N ALA A 336 11.13 10.84 8.08
CA ALA A 336 10.05 11.74 7.70
C ALA A 336 8.92 11.74 8.73
N VAL A 337 8.22 12.85 8.84
CA VAL A 337 6.99 12.97 9.64
C VAL A 337 5.89 13.60 8.80
N LEU A 338 4.76 12.92 8.71
CA LEU A 338 3.49 13.48 8.22
C LEU A 338 2.66 13.97 9.40
N GLU A 339 2.34 15.25 9.40
CA GLU A 339 1.42 15.86 10.37
C GLU A 339 0.12 16.23 9.66
N ILE A 340 -0.96 15.57 10.07
CA ILE A 340 -2.31 15.77 9.55
C ILE A 340 -3.09 16.57 10.57
N SER A 341 -3.61 17.72 10.16
CA SER A 341 -4.40 18.58 11.05
C SER A 341 -5.88 18.19 11.09
N THR A 342 -6.60 18.64 12.13
CA THR A 342 -8.06 18.57 12.26
C THR A 342 -8.80 19.32 11.15
N HIS A 343 -8.11 20.24 10.46
CA HIS A 343 -8.60 20.93 9.27
C HIS A 343 -8.21 20.23 7.95
N LYS A 344 -7.76 18.98 8.04
CA LYS A 344 -7.39 18.10 6.91
C LYS A 344 -6.24 18.64 6.06
N ASN A 345 -5.35 19.47 6.64
CA ASN A 345 -4.09 19.86 6.00
C ASN A 345 -3.03 18.79 6.27
N VAL A 346 -2.25 18.45 5.26
CA VAL A 346 -1.13 17.50 5.38
C VAL A 346 0.19 18.23 5.19
N ASN A 347 1.06 18.16 6.20
CA ASN A 347 2.41 18.69 6.15
C ASN A 347 3.43 17.55 6.28
N LEU A 348 4.47 17.60 5.45
CA LEU A 348 5.62 16.72 5.49
C LEU A 348 6.81 17.45 6.09
N LYS A 349 7.54 16.79 6.98
CA LYS A 349 8.82 17.26 7.52
C LYS A 349 9.87 16.16 7.38
N PHE A 350 11.10 16.52 7.04
CA PHE A 350 12.24 15.62 7.15
C PHE A 350 13.18 16.11 8.24
N TYR A 351 13.66 15.14 9.02
CA TYR A 351 14.63 15.35 10.09
C TYR A 351 15.88 14.54 9.80
N SER A 352 17.03 15.11 10.18
CA SER A 352 18.35 14.50 10.06
C SER A 352 19.02 14.40 11.42
N VAL A 353 19.87 13.38 11.59
CA VAL A 353 20.50 12.96 12.84
C VAL A 353 21.98 12.62 12.63
N VAL A 354 22.69 13.43 11.85
CA VAL A 354 24.15 13.25 11.60
C VAL A 354 24.96 13.66 12.85
N ASP A 355 24.94 14.94 13.20
CA ASP A 355 25.64 15.47 14.39
C ASP A 355 24.66 15.91 15.49
N SER A 356 23.47 16.37 15.09
CA SER A 356 22.38 16.73 15.99
C SER A 356 21.04 16.69 15.26
N PHE A 357 19.95 16.77 16.02
CA PHE A 357 18.60 16.73 15.46
C PHE A 357 18.26 18.03 14.72
N HIS A 358 18.10 17.94 13.39
CA HIS A 358 17.78 19.09 12.54
C HIS A 358 16.58 18.81 11.63
N GLN A 359 15.61 19.73 11.62
CA GLN A 359 14.59 19.76 10.57
C GLN A 359 15.20 20.32 9.28
N LYS A 360 15.38 19.47 8.27
CA LYS A 360 16.00 19.84 6.98
C LYS A 360 14.99 20.34 5.95
N TYR A 361 13.74 19.94 6.08
CA TYR A 361 12.70 20.24 5.11
C TYR A 361 11.32 20.28 5.76
N SER A 362 10.46 21.15 5.23
CA SER A 362 9.04 21.21 5.55
C SER A 362 8.26 21.59 4.30
N ALA A 363 7.19 20.86 4.00
CA ALA A 363 6.31 21.17 2.88
C ALA A 363 4.86 20.88 3.20
N TYR A 364 3.98 21.80 2.79
CA TYR A 364 2.56 21.54 2.68
C TYR A 364 2.29 20.68 1.44
N LEU A 365 1.64 19.53 1.62
CA LEU A 365 1.38 18.58 0.53
C LEU A 365 0.02 18.82 -0.12
N LEU A 366 -1.04 18.83 0.68
CA LEU A 366 -2.43 18.93 0.23
C LEU A 366 -3.39 19.23 1.38
N ASN A 367 -4.62 19.62 1.01
CA ASN A 367 -5.77 19.65 1.90
C ASN A 367 -6.87 18.77 1.30
N TYR A 368 -7.37 17.83 2.08
CA TYR A 368 -8.38 16.85 1.64
C TYR A 368 -9.78 17.13 2.20
N ALA A 369 -10.05 18.34 2.71
CA ALA A 369 -11.39 18.74 3.15
C ALA A 369 -12.35 19.05 2.00
N LYS A 370 -11.84 19.38 0.81
CA LYS A 370 -12.68 19.69 -0.34
C LYS A 370 -13.27 18.40 -0.92
N PRO A 371 -14.59 18.17 -0.85
CA PRO A 371 -15.19 17.01 -1.48
C PRO A 371 -14.95 17.09 -2.99
N ILE A 372 -14.56 15.97 -3.58
CA ILE A 372 -14.55 15.86 -5.03
C ILE A 372 -15.99 15.78 -5.47
N ILE A 373 -16.42 16.79 -6.22
CA ILE A 373 -17.54 16.67 -7.13
C ILE A 373 -17.10 15.60 -8.13
N LYS A 374 -17.48 14.33 -7.91
CA LYS A 374 -17.46 13.35 -8.99
C LYS A 374 -18.25 14.02 -10.11
N PRO A 375 -17.71 14.19 -11.33
CA PRO A 375 -18.55 14.55 -12.44
C PRO A 375 -19.65 13.49 -12.44
N VAL A 376 -20.86 13.87 -12.05
CA VAL A 376 -22.02 13.06 -12.37
C VAL A 376 -21.94 13.00 -13.87
N ASP A 377 -21.71 11.80 -14.40
CA ASP A 377 -21.71 11.59 -15.84
C ASP A 377 -23.00 12.22 -16.33
N SER A 378 -22.92 13.36 -17.01
CA SER A 378 -24.09 14.14 -17.40
C SER A 378 -24.94 13.40 -18.43
N THR A 379 -24.46 12.24 -18.89
CA THR A 379 -25.21 11.27 -19.71
C THR A 379 -26.03 10.29 -18.87
N LEU A 380 -25.69 10.08 -17.59
CA LEU A 380 -26.49 9.31 -16.65
C LEU A 380 -27.48 10.25 -15.96
N THR A 381 -28.65 10.40 -16.56
CA THR A 381 -29.81 10.94 -15.84
C THR A 381 -30.02 10.05 -14.61
N PRO A 382 -29.95 10.59 -13.38
CA PRO A 382 -30.36 9.84 -12.21
C PRO A 382 -31.78 9.38 -12.49
N VAL A 383 -32.01 8.08 -12.58
CA VAL A 383 -33.37 7.57 -12.53
C VAL A 383 -33.83 7.88 -11.11
N VAL A 384 -34.45 9.04 -10.94
CA VAL A 384 -35.30 9.33 -9.79
C VAL A 384 -36.42 8.33 -9.94
N LEU A 385 -36.22 7.14 -9.35
CA LEU A 385 -37.30 6.28 -8.98
C LEU A 385 -38.10 7.14 -8.00
N GLY A 386 -39.11 7.84 -8.50
CA GLY A 386 -40.11 8.45 -7.65
C GLY A 386 -40.64 7.40 -6.68
N ASN A 387 -41.34 7.82 -5.64
CA ASN A 387 -41.95 6.95 -4.63
C ASN A 387 -42.98 5.93 -5.18
N THR A 388 -42.91 5.58 -6.46
CA THR A 388 -43.42 4.33 -7.01
C THR A 388 -42.79 3.19 -6.22
N GLU A 389 -43.58 2.58 -5.33
CA GLU A 389 -43.31 1.22 -4.88
C GLU A 389 -43.02 0.38 -6.13
N LEU A 390 -41.76 -0.01 -6.29
CA LEU A 390 -41.36 -0.95 -7.32
C LEU A 390 -42.15 -2.24 -7.03
N LYS A 391 -43.24 -2.45 -7.75
CA LYS A 391 -43.97 -3.72 -7.74
C LYS A 391 -43.09 -4.77 -8.40
N PHE A 392 -42.22 -5.37 -7.60
CA PHE A 392 -41.42 -6.51 -8.04
C PHE A 392 -42.38 -7.66 -8.36
N LYS A 393 -42.20 -8.28 -9.53
CA LYS A 393 -42.84 -9.56 -9.81
C LYS A 393 -42.18 -10.61 -8.91
N ASP A 394 -42.94 -11.57 -8.40
CA ASP A 394 -42.40 -12.66 -7.57
C ASP A 394 -41.35 -13.51 -8.29
N SER A 395 -41.39 -13.51 -9.63
CA SER A 395 -40.44 -14.22 -10.48
C SER A 395 -40.20 -13.51 -11.81
N VAL A 396 -39.04 -13.81 -12.40
CA VAL A 396 -38.65 -13.44 -13.76
C VAL A 396 -38.31 -14.72 -14.51
N SER A 397 -38.64 -14.78 -15.79
CA SER A 397 -38.17 -15.85 -16.68
C SER A 397 -37.12 -15.25 -17.62
N MET A 398 -35.87 -15.71 -17.52
CA MET A 398 -34.78 -15.23 -18.37
C MET A 398 -33.71 -16.31 -18.53
N PRO A 399 -32.97 -16.32 -19.66
CA PRO A 399 -31.84 -17.23 -19.83
C PRO A 399 -30.67 -16.83 -18.94
N ALA A 400 -29.77 -17.79 -18.66
CA ALA A 400 -28.52 -17.50 -17.93
C ALA A 400 -27.61 -16.54 -18.71
N SER A 401 -27.64 -16.61 -20.05
CA SER A 401 -26.97 -15.67 -20.93
C SER A 401 -27.75 -15.44 -22.22
N THR A 402 -27.85 -14.20 -22.66
CA THR A 402 -28.38 -13.82 -23.98
C THR A 402 -27.29 -13.83 -25.07
N THR A 403 -26.02 -13.96 -24.69
CA THR A 403 -24.87 -13.90 -25.61
C THR A 403 -24.32 -15.27 -25.99
N LEU A 404 -24.91 -16.35 -25.46
CA LEU A 404 -24.54 -17.74 -25.79
C LEU A 404 -25.72 -18.49 -26.43
N PRO A 405 -26.24 -18.04 -27.58
CA PRO A 405 -27.30 -18.74 -28.28
C PRO A 405 -26.81 -20.07 -28.85
N VAL A 406 -27.75 -20.96 -29.20
CA VAL A 406 -27.44 -22.17 -29.98
C VAL A 406 -26.78 -21.76 -31.31
N VAL A 407 -25.67 -22.42 -31.63
CA VAL A 407 -24.89 -22.16 -32.85
C VAL A 407 -25.07 -23.28 -33.87
N HIS A 408 -24.96 -22.95 -35.16
CA HIS A 408 -25.16 -23.89 -36.27
C HIS A 408 -23.96 -23.86 -37.25
N GLY A 409 -23.92 -24.82 -38.18
CA GLY A 409 -22.95 -24.85 -39.28
C GLY A 409 -21.49 -24.98 -38.82
N LEU A 410 -20.58 -24.27 -39.50
CA LEU A 410 -19.14 -24.35 -39.24
C LEU A 410 -18.77 -23.96 -37.80
N LYS A 411 -19.48 -23.01 -37.19
CA LYS A 411 -19.27 -22.61 -35.79
C LYS A 411 -19.56 -23.77 -34.83
N LYS A 412 -20.65 -24.52 -35.06
CA LYS A 412 -20.97 -25.75 -34.29
C LYS A 412 -19.94 -26.85 -34.54
N TYR A 413 -19.47 -27.02 -35.76
CA TYR A 413 -18.46 -28.02 -36.10
C TYR A 413 -17.12 -27.78 -35.37
N VAL A 414 -16.67 -26.52 -35.29
CA VAL A 414 -15.39 -26.16 -34.66
C VAL A 414 -15.50 -26.11 -33.13
N MET A 415 -16.56 -25.52 -32.59
CA MET A 415 -16.67 -25.27 -31.14
C MET A 415 -17.42 -26.36 -30.38
N GLY A 416 -18.13 -27.25 -31.09
CA GLY A 416 -19.08 -28.18 -30.49
C GLY A 416 -20.40 -27.53 -30.08
N GLU A 417 -21.33 -28.36 -29.62
CA GLU A 417 -22.66 -27.93 -29.14
C GLU A 417 -22.56 -27.25 -27.76
N ASN A 418 -21.78 -27.86 -26.85
CA ASN A 418 -21.67 -27.51 -25.43
C ASN A 418 -23.04 -27.29 -24.77
N TYR A 419 -23.11 -26.53 -23.66
CA TYR A 419 -24.36 -26.28 -22.93
C TYR A 419 -25.12 -25.04 -23.44
N ARG A 420 -24.97 -24.67 -24.72
CA ARG A 420 -25.59 -23.44 -25.26
C ARG A 420 -27.10 -23.45 -25.13
N ARG A 421 -27.72 -24.63 -25.28
CA ARG A 421 -29.17 -24.77 -25.11
C ARG A 421 -29.58 -24.43 -23.70
N GLU A 422 -28.85 -24.90 -22.70
CA GLU A 422 -29.09 -24.64 -21.28
C GLU A 422 -28.81 -23.17 -20.93
N TRP A 423 -27.75 -22.58 -21.50
CA TRP A 423 -27.41 -21.17 -21.33
C TRP A 423 -28.48 -20.24 -21.89
N SER A 424 -29.08 -20.59 -23.03
CA SER A 424 -30.07 -19.78 -23.74
C SER A 424 -31.53 -20.10 -23.39
N THR A 425 -31.80 -21.16 -22.62
CA THR A 425 -33.17 -21.53 -22.23
C THR A 425 -33.65 -20.61 -21.11
N PRO A 426 -34.78 -19.90 -21.26
CA PRO A 426 -35.34 -19.10 -20.18
C PRO A 426 -35.73 -19.97 -18.98
N VAL A 427 -35.21 -19.61 -17.80
CA VAL A 427 -35.53 -20.27 -16.53
C VAL A 427 -36.29 -19.31 -15.65
N LYS A 428 -37.40 -19.78 -15.06
CA LYS A 428 -38.20 -19.01 -14.10
C LYS A 428 -37.50 -19.00 -12.74
N MET A 429 -37.06 -17.83 -12.30
CA MET A 429 -36.33 -17.60 -11.06
C MET A 429 -37.06 -16.59 -10.18
N LYS A 430 -36.96 -16.74 -8.86
CA LYS A 430 -37.51 -15.75 -7.91
C LYS A 430 -36.71 -14.45 -7.99
N VAL A 431 -37.42 -13.32 -7.90
CA VAL A 431 -36.75 -12.03 -7.75
C VAL A 431 -36.25 -11.91 -6.31
N LEU A 432 -34.95 -11.65 -6.13
CA LEU A 432 -34.35 -11.46 -4.82
C LEU A 432 -34.70 -10.07 -4.28
N ASN A 433 -35.61 -10.01 -3.30
CA ASN A 433 -35.84 -8.78 -2.53
C ASN A 433 -34.81 -8.66 -1.41
N MET A 434 -33.84 -7.76 -1.59
CA MET A 434 -32.76 -7.52 -0.63
C MET A 434 -33.23 -7.09 0.76
N ARG A 435 -34.41 -6.45 0.86
CA ARG A 435 -34.96 -5.98 2.15
C ARG A 435 -35.56 -7.10 2.99
N GLU A 436 -36.07 -8.14 2.34
CA GLU A 436 -36.80 -9.25 2.98
C GLU A 436 -35.96 -10.51 3.08
N ALA A 437 -35.19 -10.81 2.03
CA ALA A 437 -34.40 -12.03 1.96
C ALA A 437 -33.42 -12.10 3.14
N LYS A 438 -33.38 -13.26 3.80
CA LYS A 438 -32.52 -13.54 4.95
C LYS A 438 -32.65 -12.53 6.10
N GLY A 439 -33.81 -11.88 6.25
CA GLY A 439 -34.02 -10.88 7.30
C GLY A 439 -33.39 -9.52 7.00
N GLY A 440 -33.10 -9.23 5.74
CA GLY A 440 -32.54 -7.96 5.26
C GLY A 440 -31.04 -8.07 4.96
N LEU A 441 -30.71 -8.13 3.67
CA LEU A 441 -29.34 -8.16 3.17
C LEU A 441 -28.82 -6.74 2.95
N LYS A 442 -27.67 -6.43 3.55
CA LYS A 442 -26.91 -5.21 3.31
C LYS A 442 -25.70 -5.52 2.44
N ILE A 443 -25.46 -4.70 1.42
CA ILE A 443 -24.26 -4.78 0.61
C ILE A 443 -23.07 -4.32 1.45
N THR A 444 -22.06 -5.17 1.59
CA THR A 444 -20.81 -4.87 2.31
C THR A 444 -19.64 -4.64 1.36
N GLY A 445 -19.74 -5.08 0.10
CA GLY A 445 -18.73 -4.79 -0.90
C GLY A 445 -18.97 -5.49 -2.24
N LEU A 446 -18.08 -5.22 -3.19
CA LEU A 446 -17.97 -5.95 -4.46
C LEU A 446 -17.05 -7.16 -4.29
N GLY A 447 -17.16 -8.13 -5.19
CA GLY A 447 -16.27 -9.29 -5.25
C GLY A 447 -16.30 -9.94 -6.65
N GLY A 448 -15.63 -11.09 -6.78
CA GLY A 448 -15.63 -11.90 -8.00
C GLY A 448 -14.48 -11.64 -8.99
N GLY A 449 -13.57 -10.71 -8.65
CA GLY A 449 -12.29 -10.52 -9.34
C GLY A 449 -12.42 -10.20 -10.83
N GLN A 450 -11.54 -10.77 -11.64
CA GLN A 450 -11.50 -10.55 -13.10
C GLN A 450 -12.45 -11.45 -13.91
N GLN A 451 -13.23 -12.32 -13.24
CA GLN A 451 -14.03 -13.37 -13.88
C GLN A 451 -15.54 -13.14 -13.70
N THR A 452 -15.95 -12.68 -12.51
CA THR A 452 -17.37 -12.54 -12.15
C THR A 452 -17.62 -11.23 -11.43
N ARG A 453 -18.80 -10.66 -11.63
CA ARG A 453 -19.29 -9.58 -10.78
C ARG A 453 -20.06 -10.23 -9.63
N SER A 454 -19.58 -10.01 -8.40
CA SER A 454 -20.25 -10.47 -7.19
C SER A 454 -20.46 -9.32 -6.21
N LEU A 455 -21.45 -9.48 -5.34
CA LEU A 455 -21.69 -8.63 -4.17
C LEU A 455 -21.46 -9.47 -2.93
N ARG A 456 -20.67 -8.95 -1.98
CA ARG A 456 -20.62 -9.44 -0.61
C ARG A 456 -21.75 -8.77 0.16
N LEU A 457 -22.48 -9.59 0.90
CA LEU A 457 -23.68 -9.21 1.61
C LEU A 457 -23.59 -9.69 3.05
N LYS A 458 -24.28 -8.99 3.95
CA LYS A 458 -24.44 -9.39 5.35
C LYS A 458 -25.90 -9.32 5.72
N ASP A 459 -26.41 -10.36 6.37
CA ASP A 459 -27.79 -10.36 6.87
C ASP A 459 -27.92 -9.69 8.25
N SER A 460 -29.14 -9.60 8.78
CA SER A 460 -29.42 -8.96 10.08
C SER A 460 -28.81 -9.69 11.28
N THR A 461 -28.48 -10.97 11.15
CA THR A 461 -27.75 -11.74 12.18
C THR A 461 -26.25 -11.55 12.10
N GLY A 462 -25.77 -10.92 11.03
CA GLY A 462 -24.36 -10.70 10.76
C GLY A 462 -23.69 -11.81 9.96
N LYS A 463 -24.43 -12.78 9.45
CA LYS A 463 -23.88 -13.83 8.58
C LYS A 463 -23.61 -13.28 7.19
N GLU A 464 -22.48 -13.68 6.61
CA GLU A 464 -22.06 -13.25 5.29
C GLU A 464 -22.63 -14.13 4.17
N TRP A 465 -22.93 -13.50 3.05
CA TRP A 465 -23.46 -14.11 1.84
C TRP A 465 -22.76 -13.53 0.61
N VAL A 466 -22.72 -14.30 -0.48
CA VAL A 466 -22.19 -13.84 -1.76
C VAL A 466 -23.27 -13.98 -2.83
N LEU A 467 -23.62 -12.86 -3.46
CA LEU A 467 -24.46 -12.85 -4.65
C LEU A 467 -23.56 -12.74 -5.88
N ARG A 468 -23.53 -13.79 -6.71
CA ARG A 468 -22.63 -13.89 -7.86
C ARG A 468 -23.43 -14.01 -9.15
N GLY A 469 -23.02 -13.29 -10.20
CA GLY A 469 -23.57 -13.46 -11.54
C GLY A 469 -23.24 -14.83 -12.12
N VAL A 470 -24.23 -15.48 -12.75
CA VAL A 470 -24.04 -16.78 -13.43
C VAL A 470 -23.19 -16.61 -14.69
N ASN A 471 -23.50 -15.59 -15.50
CA ASN A 471 -22.72 -15.27 -16.71
C ASN A 471 -21.38 -14.61 -16.32
N LYS A 472 -20.28 -15.31 -16.59
CA LYS A 472 -18.92 -14.87 -16.25
C LYS A 472 -18.31 -14.11 -17.43
N ASN A 473 -17.59 -13.04 -17.17
CA ASN A 473 -16.78 -12.38 -18.19
C ASN A 473 -15.31 -12.60 -17.85
N ILE A 474 -14.71 -13.56 -18.56
CA ILE A 474 -13.34 -14.03 -18.37
C ILE A 474 -12.34 -13.12 -19.12
N GLY A 475 -12.80 -12.16 -19.94
CA GLY A 475 -11.94 -11.33 -20.78
C GLY A 475 -10.88 -10.56 -19.99
N LYS A 476 -11.23 -10.07 -18.79
CA LYS A 476 -10.27 -9.39 -17.92
C LYS A 476 -9.18 -10.32 -17.42
N ALA A 477 -9.49 -11.59 -17.15
CA ALA A 477 -8.55 -12.58 -16.64
C ALA A 477 -7.59 -13.14 -17.70
N LEU A 478 -7.71 -12.72 -18.96
CA LEU A 478 -6.68 -13.00 -19.95
C LEU A 478 -5.40 -12.22 -19.62
N PRO A 479 -4.21 -12.79 -19.90
CA PRO A 479 -2.95 -12.06 -19.85
C PRO A 479 -3.02 -10.77 -20.68
N GLU A 480 -2.27 -9.73 -20.28
CA GLU A 480 -2.35 -8.39 -20.89
C GLU A 480 -2.10 -8.44 -22.40
N GLU A 481 -1.25 -9.36 -22.86
CA GLU A 481 -0.90 -9.60 -24.25
C GLU A 481 -2.07 -10.11 -25.12
N PHE A 482 -3.09 -10.69 -24.50
CA PHE A 482 -4.27 -11.24 -25.17
C PHE A 482 -5.52 -10.37 -25.03
N ARG A 483 -5.47 -9.31 -24.21
CA ARG A 483 -6.55 -8.33 -24.09
C ARG A 483 -6.61 -7.45 -25.35
N GLY A 484 -7.80 -7.19 -25.87
CA GLY A 484 -8.05 -6.49 -27.12
C GLY A 484 -7.78 -7.32 -28.38
N THR A 485 -7.50 -8.62 -28.23
CA THR A 485 -7.28 -9.54 -29.35
C THR A 485 -8.49 -10.46 -29.56
N ALA A 486 -8.47 -11.25 -30.64
CA ALA A 486 -9.48 -12.28 -30.89
C ALA A 486 -9.64 -13.30 -29.74
N ALA A 487 -8.62 -13.45 -28.87
CA ALA A 487 -8.73 -14.28 -27.68
C ALA A 487 -9.70 -13.69 -26.64
N GLU A 488 -9.77 -12.36 -26.50
CA GLU A 488 -10.77 -11.70 -25.65
C GLU A 488 -12.18 -11.87 -26.21
N ASP A 489 -12.36 -11.73 -27.53
CA ASP A 489 -13.64 -11.95 -28.19
C ASP A 489 -14.12 -13.41 -28.08
N PHE A 490 -13.19 -14.37 -28.02
CA PHE A 490 -13.49 -15.78 -27.83
C PHE A 490 -13.75 -16.15 -26.37
N SER A 491 -13.25 -15.36 -25.42
CA SER A 491 -13.29 -15.66 -23.98
C SER A 491 -14.70 -15.98 -23.43
N PRO A 492 -15.77 -15.24 -23.79
CA PRO A 492 -17.12 -15.58 -23.36
C PRO A 492 -17.62 -16.94 -23.86
N GLU A 493 -17.12 -17.41 -25.01
CA GLU A 493 -17.53 -18.68 -25.63
C GLU A 493 -17.05 -19.87 -24.80
N LEU A 494 -15.98 -19.73 -24.02
CA LEU A 494 -15.49 -20.77 -23.10
C LEU A 494 -16.52 -21.10 -22.00
N ASN A 495 -17.35 -20.14 -21.59
CA ASN A 495 -18.39 -20.39 -20.58
C ASN A 495 -19.40 -21.44 -21.03
N SER A 496 -19.63 -21.54 -22.34
CA SER A 496 -20.59 -22.50 -22.88
C SER A 496 -20.24 -23.95 -22.57
N ALA A 497 -18.95 -24.25 -22.37
CA ALA A 497 -18.46 -25.59 -22.05
C ALA A 497 -18.88 -26.06 -20.64
N ALA A 498 -19.20 -25.13 -19.74
CA ALA A 498 -19.71 -25.43 -18.41
C ALA A 498 -21.23 -25.31 -18.36
N HIS A 499 -21.87 -26.19 -17.60
CA HIS A 499 -23.30 -26.10 -17.34
C HIS A 499 -23.59 -24.82 -16.52
N PRO A 500 -24.50 -23.92 -16.95
CA PRO A 500 -24.71 -22.61 -16.32
C PRO A 500 -25.11 -22.69 -14.85
N TYR A 501 -25.80 -23.77 -14.47
CA TYR A 501 -26.33 -23.97 -13.12
C TYR A 501 -25.61 -25.08 -12.35
N GLY A 502 -24.46 -25.58 -12.82
CA GLY A 502 -23.81 -26.75 -12.20
C GLY A 502 -23.28 -26.53 -10.78
N ALA A 503 -23.21 -25.28 -10.31
CA ALA A 503 -22.75 -24.92 -8.97
C ALA A 503 -23.89 -24.45 -8.03
N LEU A 504 -25.13 -24.45 -8.52
CA LEU A 504 -26.35 -24.26 -7.72
C LEU A 504 -26.84 -25.63 -7.24
#